data_AF-A0A3R8YZ11-F1
#
_entry.id   AF-A0A3R8YZ11-F1
#
_cell.length_a   1.000
_cell.length_b   1.000
_cell.length_c   1.000
_cell.angle_alpha   90.00
_cell.angle_beta   90.00
_cell.angle_gamma   90.00
#
_symmetry.space_group_name_H-M   'P 1'
#
loop_
_entity.id
_entity.type
_entity.pdbx_description
1 polymer ?
#
loop_
_entity_poly.entity_id
_entity_poly.type
_entity_poly.pdbx_seq_one_letter_code
_entity_poly.pdbx_strand_id
1 'polypeptide(L)'
;MHYTYLVEAKWHSVKTGNADLHVFQGKLEQKVAWARGVFISWAGFTRDGLEAWGKGKRVICVSGYDLVLMLKNNISFRILMEEKIRRAAETRNLYVKIDEIYPDIIK
;
A
#
# COMPACT_ATOMS: atom_id res chain seq x y z
N MET A 1 -12.26 -13.84 10.40
CA MET A 1 -12.72 -13.36 9.09
C MET A 1 -11.63 -13.61 8.06
N HIS A 2 -11.96 -14.24 6.93
CA HIS A 2 -11.04 -14.42 5.81
C HIS A 2 -11.19 -13.21 4.86
N TYR A 3 -10.07 -12.58 4.49
CA TYR A 3 -10.05 -11.46 3.55
C TYR A 3 -9.33 -11.92 2.28
N THR A 4 -9.94 -11.73 1.11
CA THR A 4 -9.28 -12.00 -0.17
C THR A 4 -8.68 -10.72 -0.73
N TYR A 5 -7.42 -10.83 -1.16
CA TYR A 5 -6.67 -9.73 -1.72
C TYR A 5 -6.27 -10.04 -3.17
N LEU A 6 -6.36 -9.03 -4.02
CA LEU A 6 -5.57 -8.98 -5.24
C LEU A 6 -4.25 -8.29 -4.91
N VAL A 7 -3.12 -8.90 -5.26
CA VAL A 7 -1.79 -8.34 -4.96
C VAL A 7 -1.04 -8.13 -6.27
N GLU A 8 -0.42 -6.96 -6.41
CA GLU A 8 0.57 -6.67 -7.44
C GLU A 8 1.86 -6.18 -6.77
N ALA A 9 2.99 -6.71 -7.20
CA ALA A 9 4.30 -6.36 -6.66
C ALA A 9 5.26 -5.96 -7.79
N LYS A 10 5.79 -4.74 -7.70
CA LYS A 10 6.69 -4.14 -8.68
C LYS A 10 8.09 -4.01 -8.08
N TRP A 11 9.05 -4.77 -8.63
CA TRP A 11 10.41 -4.89 -8.09
C TRP A 11 11.46 -4.31 -9.04
N HIS A 12 11.62 -3.00 -9.03
CA HIS A 12 12.63 -2.28 -9.80
C HIS A 12 13.04 -1.00 -9.09
N SER A 13 14.03 -0.29 -9.64
CA SER A 13 14.62 0.92 -9.07
C SER A 13 13.81 2.20 -9.28
N VAL A 14 12.81 2.20 -10.18
CA VAL A 14 12.01 3.39 -10.50
C VAL A 14 10.79 3.50 -9.58
N LYS A 15 10.45 4.71 -9.11
CA LYS A 15 9.22 4.93 -8.32
C LYS A 15 7.97 4.69 -9.17
N THR A 16 6.95 4.07 -8.57
CA THR A 16 5.66 3.83 -9.22
C THR A 16 4.85 5.12 -9.30
N GLY A 17 4.31 5.42 -10.50
CA GLY A 17 3.44 6.57 -10.77
C GLY A 17 1.94 6.20 -10.84
N ASN A 18 1.10 7.16 -11.24
CA ASN A 18 -0.36 6.96 -11.30
C ASN A 18 -0.81 5.93 -12.35
N ALA A 19 -0.12 5.82 -13.50
CA ALA A 19 -0.52 4.94 -14.60
C ALA A 19 -0.61 3.48 -14.15
N ASP A 20 0.39 3.00 -13.43
CA ASP A 20 0.41 1.64 -12.88
C ASP A 20 -0.71 1.42 -11.85
N LEU A 21 -0.95 2.42 -11.01
CA LEU A 21 -2.01 2.37 -9.99
C LEU A 21 -3.41 2.33 -10.64
N HIS A 22 -3.62 3.04 -11.76
CA HIS A 22 -4.86 2.97 -12.53
C HIS A 22 -5.04 1.61 -13.21
N VAL A 23 -3.99 1.06 -13.82
CA VAL A 23 -4.02 -0.28 -14.42
C VAL A 23 -4.39 -1.32 -13.35
N PHE A 24 -3.77 -1.27 -12.19
CA PHE A 24 -4.08 -2.18 -11.09
C PHE A 24 -5.50 -1.98 -10.55
N GLN A 25 -5.96 -0.74 -10.41
CA GLN A 25 -7.34 -0.45 -10.02
C GLN A 25 -8.35 -1.08 -11.00
N GLY A 26 -8.12 -0.98 -12.32
CA GLY A 26 -8.97 -1.63 -13.31
C GLY A 26 -9.01 -3.15 -13.16
N LYS A 27 -7.87 -3.79 -12.85
CA LYS A 27 -7.84 -5.23 -12.54
C LYS A 27 -8.64 -5.57 -11.29
N LEU A 28 -8.60 -4.72 -10.26
CA LEU A 28 -9.36 -4.91 -9.02
C LEU A 28 -10.87 -4.75 -9.24
N GLU A 29 -11.28 -3.84 -10.12
CA GLU A 29 -12.70 -3.63 -10.47
C GLU A 29 -13.33 -4.82 -11.20
N GLN A 30 -12.52 -5.69 -11.83
CA GLN A 30 -12.97 -6.96 -12.40
C GLN A 30 -13.12 -8.08 -11.35
N LYS A 31 -12.81 -7.82 -10.08
CA LYS A 31 -13.01 -8.76 -8.98
C LYS A 31 -14.29 -8.43 -8.23
N VAL A 32 -14.76 -9.41 -7.46
CA VAL A 32 -15.90 -9.24 -6.53
C VAL A 32 -15.69 -8.01 -5.63
N ALA A 33 -16.75 -7.25 -5.39
CA ALA A 33 -16.67 -5.92 -4.78
C ALA A 33 -16.04 -5.89 -3.37
N TRP A 34 -16.03 -7.03 -2.68
CA TRP A 34 -15.44 -7.17 -1.35
C TRP A 34 -13.93 -7.44 -1.37
N ALA A 35 -13.34 -7.72 -2.54
CA ALA A 35 -11.90 -7.89 -2.68
C ALA A 35 -11.17 -6.56 -2.47
N ARG A 36 -10.04 -6.62 -1.76
CA ARG A 36 -9.14 -5.48 -1.53
C ARG A 36 -7.87 -5.64 -2.37
N GLY A 37 -7.33 -4.54 -2.89
CA GLY A 37 -6.05 -4.53 -3.57
C GLY A 37 -4.90 -4.23 -2.60
N VAL A 38 -3.75 -4.84 -2.84
CA VAL A 38 -2.46 -4.42 -2.28
C VAL A 38 -1.49 -4.18 -3.43
N PHE A 39 -0.95 -2.97 -3.51
CA PHE A 39 0.10 -2.63 -4.47
C PHE A 39 1.42 -2.47 -3.72
N ILE A 40 2.38 -3.32 -4.03
CA ILE A 40 3.73 -3.27 -3.47
C ILE A 40 4.67 -2.65 -4.49
N SER A 41 5.33 -1.55 -4.15
CA SER A 41 6.35 -0.92 -4.98
C SER A 41 7.69 -0.87 -4.25
N TRP A 42 8.69 -1.63 -4.73
CA TRP A 42 10.00 -1.69 -4.07
C TRP A 42 10.65 -0.31 -3.90
N ALA A 43 10.78 0.46 -4.99
CA ALA A 43 11.31 1.83 -4.95
C ALA A 43 10.34 2.86 -4.34
N GLY A 44 9.12 2.46 -3.98
CA GLY A 44 8.07 3.34 -3.48
C GLY A 44 7.30 4.05 -4.58
N PHE A 45 6.64 5.15 -4.23
CA PHE A 45 5.69 5.86 -5.09
C PHE A 45 6.13 7.30 -5.32
N THR A 46 5.83 7.85 -6.49
CA THR A 46 5.97 9.29 -6.73
C THR A 46 4.85 10.03 -6.02
N ARG A 47 5.14 11.18 -5.39
CA ARG A 47 4.11 12.01 -4.73
C ARG A 47 3.02 12.43 -5.71
N ASP A 48 3.43 13.02 -6.83
CA ASP A 48 2.49 13.51 -7.85
C ASP A 48 1.64 12.36 -8.44
N GLY A 49 2.21 11.15 -8.56
CA GLY A 49 1.45 9.97 -8.97
C GLY A 49 0.39 9.52 -7.96
N LEU A 50 0.67 9.59 -6.66
CA LEU A 50 -0.34 9.32 -5.62
C LEU A 50 -1.44 10.38 -5.61
N GLU A 51 -1.05 11.65 -5.74
CA GLU A 51 -1.98 12.78 -5.79
C GLU A 51 -2.91 12.69 -7.00
N ALA A 52 -2.35 12.43 -8.19
CA ALA A 52 -3.11 12.28 -9.42
C ALA A 52 -4.03 11.05 -9.43
N TRP A 53 -3.63 9.95 -8.79
CA TRP A 53 -4.47 8.76 -8.67
C TRP A 53 -5.66 8.97 -7.72
N GLY A 54 -5.50 9.84 -6.72
CA GLY A 54 -6.56 10.30 -5.84
C GLY A 54 -6.86 9.38 -4.65
N LYS A 55 -8.03 9.59 -4.04
CA LYS A 55 -8.46 8.93 -2.79
C LYS A 55 -9.65 7.99 -3.02
N GLY A 56 -10.04 7.27 -1.97
CA GLY A 56 -11.28 6.47 -1.95
C GLY A 56 -11.22 5.15 -2.73
N LYS A 57 -10.02 4.64 -3.01
CA LYS A 57 -9.81 3.36 -3.69
C LYS A 57 -9.74 2.23 -2.66
N ARG A 58 -10.10 1.01 -3.09
CA ARG A 58 -9.94 -0.21 -2.27
C ARG A 58 -8.54 -0.81 -2.39
N VAL A 59 -7.50 0.02 -2.52
CA VAL A 59 -6.12 -0.40 -2.72
C VAL A 59 -5.25 0.20 -1.64
N ILE A 60 -4.46 -0.63 -0.96
CA ILE A 60 -3.46 -0.20 0.01
C ILE A 60 -2.07 -0.27 -0.64
N CYS A 61 -1.31 0.80 -0.50
CA CYS A 61 0.04 0.89 -1.04
C CYS A 61 1.09 0.54 0.02
N VAL A 62 2.07 -0.27 -0.36
CA VAL A 62 3.19 -0.69 0.47
C VAL A 62 4.49 -0.45 -0.29
N SER A 63 5.47 0.18 0.35
CA SER A 63 6.79 0.42 -0.25
C SER A 63 7.81 -0.62 0.18
N GLY A 64 8.93 -0.74 -0.55
CA GLY A 64 10.08 -1.51 -0.08
C GLY A 64 10.65 -1.00 1.25
N TYR A 65 10.58 0.32 1.49
CA TYR A 65 10.92 0.92 2.78
C TYR A 65 10.05 0.36 3.93
N ASP A 66 8.74 0.25 3.70
CA ASP A 66 7.83 -0.36 4.68
C ASP A 66 8.20 -1.82 4.95
N LEU A 67 8.49 -2.60 3.90
CA LEU A 67 8.86 -4.01 4.04
C LEU A 67 10.17 -4.20 4.80
N VAL A 68 11.19 -3.38 4.51
CA VAL A 68 12.49 -3.48 5.18
C VAL A 68 12.37 -3.18 6.67
N LEU A 69 11.70 -2.09 7.05
CA LEU A 69 11.52 -1.74 8.46
C LEU A 69 10.62 -2.74 9.19
N MET A 70 9.57 -3.23 8.52
CA MET A 70 8.71 -4.29 9.04
C MET A 70 9.53 -5.54 9.40
N LEU A 71 10.35 -6.02 8.46
CA LEU A 71 11.19 -7.20 8.67
C LEU A 71 12.24 -6.97 9.78
N LYS A 72 12.92 -5.81 9.77
CA LYS A 72 13.92 -5.46 10.79
C LYS A 72 13.35 -5.43 12.21
N ASN A 73 12.08 -5.03 12.35
CA ASN A 73 11.43 -4.87 13.64
C ASN A 73 10.49 -6.02 13.98
N ASN A 74 10.58 -7.15 13.27
CA ASN A 74 9.77 -8.34 13.48
C ASN A 74 8.25 -8.07 13.50
N ILE A 75 7.80 -7.10 12.70
CA ILE A 75 6.38 -6.79 12.52
C ILE A 75 5.84 -7.74 11.46
N SER A 76 4.75 -8.45 11.73
CA SER A 76 4.15 -9.31 10.71
C SER A 76 3.52 -8.46 9.60
N PHE A 77 3.54 -8.95 8.36
CA PHE A 77 2.86 -8.28 7.24
C PHE A 77 1.36 -8.07 7.52
N ARG A 78 0.74 -9.02 8.23
CA ARG A 78 -0.64 -8.90 8.71
C ARG A 78 -0.85 -7.65 9.57
N ILE A 79 -0.01 -7.43 10.57
CA ILE A 79 -0.09 -6.26 11.48
C ILE A 79 0.12 -4.96 10.70
N LEU A 80 1.15 -4.90 9.84
CA LEU A 80 1.40 -3.72 9.01
C LEU A 80 0.18 -3.38 8.15
N MET A 81 -0.44 -4.39 7.53
CA MET A 81 -1.63 -4.20 6.70
C MET A 81 -2.83 -3.73 7.52
N GLU A 82 -3.08 -4.31 8.70
CA GLU A 82 -4.16 -3.87 9.59
C GLU A 82 -4.05 -2.39 9.93
N GLU A 83 -2.86 -1.91 10.29
CA GLU A 83 -2.64 -0.49 10.59
C GLU A 83 -2.77 0.40 9.34
N LYS A 84 -2.21 -0.01 8.19
CA LYS A 84 -2.38 0.75 6.94
C LYS A 84 -3.85 0.84 6.52
N ILE A 85 -4.62 -0.24 6.68
CA ILE A 85 -6.06 -0.27 6.40
C ILE A 85 -6.82 0.67 7.34
N ARG A 86 -6.51 0.63 8.65
CA ARG A 86 -7.10 1.51 9.65
C ARG A 86 -6.84 2.99 9.29
N ARG A 87 -5.58 3.35 9.02
CA ARG A 87 -5.21 4.71 8.60
C ARG A 87 -5.89 5.13 7.31
N ALA A 88 -6.00 4.23 6.32
CA ALA A 88 -6.72 4.53 5.09
C ALA A 88 -8.21 4.82 5.33
N ALA A 89 -8.84 4.09 6.26
CA ALA A 89 -10.23 4.34 6.65
C ALA A 89 -10.40 5.70 7.36
N GLU A 90 -9.46 6.08 8.22
CA GLU A 90 -9.50 7.33 8.99
C GLU A 90 -9.16 8.57 8.16
N THR A 91 -8.16 8.47 7.27
CA THR A 91 -7.54 9.65 6.62
C THR A 91 -7.82 9.73 5.11
N ARG A 92 -8.36 8.65 4.53
CA ARG A 92 -8.43 8.44 3.07
C ARG A 92 -7.07 8.45 2.37
N ASN A 93 -5.97 8.39 3.11
CA ASN A 93 -4.64 8.23 2.56
C ASN A 93 -4.34 6.74 2.33
N LEU A 94 -4.09 6.38 1.07
CA LEU A 94 -3.86 4.99 0.66
C LEU A 94 -2.38 4.58 0.78
N TYR A 95 -1.50 5.53 1.06
CA TYR A 95 -0.09 5.31 1.32
C TYR A 95 0.38 6.14 2.53
N VAL A 96 0.53 5.46 3.66
CA VAL A 96 1.17 5.98 4.86
C VAL A 96 2.42 5.15 5.11
N LYS A 97 3.57 5.78 5.32
CA LYS A 97 4.80 5.05 5.59
C LYS A 97 4.75 4.39 6.97
N ILE A 98 5.49 3.30 7.14
CA ILE A 98 5.52 2.55 8.39
C ILE A 98 6.02 3.37 9.60
N ASP A 99 6.92 4.32 9.40
CA ASP A 99 7.44 5.22 10.45
C ASP A 99 6.44 6.30 10.85
N GLU A 100 5.47 6.63 10.00
CA GLU A 100 4.31 7.45 10.38
C GLU A 100 3.25 6.66 11.19
N ILE A 101 3.32 5.32 11.13
CA ILE A 101 2.49 4.41 11.94
C ILE A 101 3.18 4.12 13.28
N TYR A 102 4.49 3.86 13.24
CA TYR A 102 5.34 3.54 14.38
C TYR A 102 6.52 4.53 14.46
N PRO A 103 6.35 5.71 15.07
CA PRO A 103 7.38 6.76 15.08
C PRO A 103 8.74 6.35 15.67
N ASP A 104 8.74 5.36 16.56
CA ASP A 104 9.96 4.88 17.24
C ASP A 104 10.67 3.73 16.51
N ILE A 105 10.17 3.28 15.35
CA ILE A 105 10.68 2.10 14.61
C ILE A 105 12.08 2.28 13.98
N ILE A 106 12.57 3.53 13.91
CA ILE A 106 13.87 3.89 13.34
C ILE A 106 14.93 4.11 14.43
N LYS A 107 14.52 4.18 15.70
CA LYS A 107 15.45 4.32 16.84
C LYS A 107 16.21 3.03 17.07
#